data_AF-A0A3A8PRI0-F1
#
_entry.id   AF-A0A3A8PRI0-F1
#
_cell.length_a   1.000
_cell.length_b   1.000
_cell.length_c   1.000
_cell.angle_alpha   90.00
_cell.angle_beta   90.00
_cell.angle_gamma   90.00
#
_symmetry.space_group_name_H-M   'P 1'
#
loop_
_entity.id
_entity.type
_entity.pdbx_description
1 polymer ?
#
loop_
_entity_poly.entity_id
_entity_poly.type
_entity_poly.pdbx_seq_one_letter_code
_entity_poly.pdbx_strand_id
1 'polypeptide(L)' 'CEWFNTSTRNKIHTDQHITSIDVTGRWYKDDPFVLPSQAKQVFNVSDTCKGNNWRIIERVKH' A
#
# COMPACT_ATOMS: atom_id res chain seq x y z
N CYS A 1 4.47 6.84 9.56
CA CYS A 1 4.03 5.66 8.79
C CYS A 1 2.58 5.85 8.39
N GLU A 2 2.22 5.54 7.14
CA GLU A 2 0.84 5.60 6.67
C GLU A 2 0.34 4.18 6.41
N TRP A 3 -0.90 3.91 6.78
CA TRP A 3 -1.54 2.61 6.62
C TRP A 3 -2.66 2.70 5.61
N PHE A 4 -2.60 1.88 4.58
CA PHE A 4 -3.58 1.88 3.49
C PHE A 4 -4.48 0.66 3.59
N ASN A 5 -5.76 0.87 3.33
CA ASN A 5 -6.74 -0.20 3.31
C ASN A 5 -6.58 -1.01 2.02
N THR A 6 -6.04 -2.22 2.16
CA THR A 6 -5.84 -3.17 1.07
C THR A 6 -6.81 -4.35 1.14
N SER A 7 -7.85 -4.33 2.00
CA SER A 7 -8.78 -5.47 2.12
C SER A 7 -9.72 -5.61 0.93
N THR A 8 -9.91 -4.52 0.18
CA THR A 8 -10.80 -4.49 -0.99
C THR A 8 -10.00 -4.81 -2.24
N ARG A 9 -10.43 -5.82 -3.02
CA ARG A 9 -9.74 -6.28 -4.24
C ARG A 9 -9.57 -5.19 -5.31
N ASN A 10 -10.43 -4.17 -5.32
CA ASN A 10 -10.34 -3.03 -6.25
C ASN A 10 -9.29 -1.99 -5.85
N LYS A 11 -8.66 -2.12 -4.68
CA LYS A 11 -7.62 -1.20 -4.16
C LYS A 11 -6.21 -1.75 -4.28
N ILE A 12 -6.05 -2.96 -4.83
CA ILE A 12 -4.76 -3.55 -5.17
C ILE A 12 -4.83 -4.02 -6.61
N HIS A 13 -3.86 -3.61 -7.41
CA HIS A 13 -3.60 -4.21 -8.71
C HIS A 13 -2.20 -4.80 -8.71
N THR A 14 -2.10 -6.07 -9.07
CA THR A 14 -0.82 -6.72 -9.32
C THR A 14 -0.76 -7.04 -10.79
N ASP A 15 0.17 -6.40 -11.49
CA ASP A 15 0.63 -6.79 -12.82
C ASP A 15 1.97 -7.53 -12.68
N GLN A 16 2.41 -8.23 -13.73
CA GLN A 16 3.52 -9.20 -13.80
C GLN A 16 4.63 -9.01 -12.75
N HIS A 17 5.14 -7.78 -12.59
CA HIS A 17 6.17 -7.44 -11.61
C HIS A 17 5.86 -6.23 -10.72
N ILE A 18 4.71 -5.58 -10.91
CA ILE A 18 4.39 -4.30 -10.26
C ILE A 18 3.09 -4.47 -9.48
N THR A 19 3.13 -4.15 -8.18
CA THR A 19 1.92 -4.05 -7.37
C THR A 19 1.63 -2.59 -7.11
N SER A 20 0.45 -2.11 -7.51
CA SER A 20 -0.03 -0.77 -7.21
C SER A 20 -1.20 -0.83 -6.22
N ILE A 21 -1.23 0.10 -5.27
CA ILE A 21 -2.33 0.25 -4.32
C ILE A 21 -2.96 1.63 -4.42
N ASP A 22 -4.25 1.68 -4.14
CA ASP A 22 -4.98 2.93 -3.94
C ASP A 22 -4.70 3.46 -2.53
N VAL A 23 -4.31 4.74 -2.43
CA VAL A 23 -3.97 5.39 -1.15
C VAL A 23 -5.07 6.29 -0.58
N THR A 24 -6.28 6.26 -1.16
CA THR A 24 -7.42 7.04 -0.67
C THR A 24 -8.01 6.44 0.60
N GLY A 25 -7.98 5.11 0.72
CA GLY A 25 -8.45 4.40 1.91
C GLY A 25 -7.34 4.25 2.93
N ARG A 26 -7.52 4.81 4.14
CA ARG A 26 -6.57 4.65 5.25
C ARG A 26 -7.12 3.71 6.32
N TRP A 27 -6.22 2.97 6.95
CA TRP A 27 -6.51 2.10 8.09
C TRP A 27 -5.77 2.58 9.34
N TYR A 28 -6.18 2.09 10.51
CA TYR A 28 -5.48 2.27 11.79
C TYR A 28 -5.13 3.74 12.11
N LYS A 29 -5.96 4.70 11.66
CA LYS A 29 -5.74 6.12 11.97
C LYS A 29 -5.90 6.41 13.46
N ASP A 30 -6.79 5.67 14.11
CA ASP A 30 -7.16 5.83 15.51
C ASP A 30 -6.72 4.63 16.37
N ASP A 31 -5.99 3.67 15.80
CA ASP A 31 -5.50 2.49 16.53
C ASP A 31 -4.12 2.81 17.15
N PRO A 32 -3.95 2.69 18.47
CA PRO A 32 -2.74 3.15 19.13
C PRO A 32 -1.50 2.29 18.84
N PHE A 33 -1.66 1.03 18.41
CA PHE A 33 -0.52 0.13 18.19
C PHE A 33 -0.72 -0.78 16.98
N VAL A 34 0.36 -1.05 16.25
CA VAL A 34 0.39 -2.10 15.22
C VAL A 34 1.57 -3.01 15.50
N LEU A 35 1.34 -4.33 15.48
CA LEU A 35 2.39 -5.30 15.74
C LEU A 35 3.32 -5.38 14.52
N PRO A 36 4.65 -5.51 14.71
CA PRO A 36 5.59 -5.68 13.61
C PRO A 36 5.25 -6.86 12.68
N SER A 37 4.67 -7.94 13.21
CA SER A 37 4.21 -9.10 12.43
C SER A 37 3.04 -8.81 11.48
N GLN A 38 2.30 -7.72 11.74
CA GLN A 38 1.19 -7.25 10.91
C GLN A 38 1.64 -6.19 9.89
N ALA A 39 2.87 -5.70 10.01
CA ALA A 39 3.44 -4.64 9.19
C ALA A 39 4.31 -5.22 8.07
N LYS A 40 4.31 -4.56 6.90
CA LYS A 40 5.30 -4.81 5.84
C LYS A 40 5.95 -3.50 5.46
N GLN A 41 7.29 -3.47 5.47
CA GLN A 41 8.04 -2.33 4.96
C GLN A 41 8.10 -2.39 3.44
N VAL A 42 7.75 -1.28 2.81
CA VAL A 42 7.69 -1.15 1.35
C VAL A 42 8.13 0.25 0.94
N PHE A 43 8.69 0.36 -0.26
CA PHE A 43 8.85 1.65 -0.92
C PHE A 43 7.57 1.98 -1.68
N ASN A 44 7.16 3.26 -1.64
CA ASN A 44 6.03 3.75 -2.42
C ASN A 44 6.48 4.83 -3.41
N VAL A 45 6.02 4.73 -4.65
CA VAL A 45 6.28 5.71 -5.72
C VAL A 45 4.97 6.02 -6.43
N SER A 46 4.79 7.25 -6.92
CA SER A 46 3.60 7.63 -7.72
C SER A 46 3.42 6.68 -8.91
N ASP A 47 2.23 6.09 -9.06
CA ASP A 47 1.88 5.37 -10.29
C ASP A 47 1.38 6.37 -11.35
N THR A 48 2.26 6.73 -12.29
CA THR A 48 1.92 7.70 -13.34
C THR A 48 0.87 7.19 -14.33
N CYS A 49 0.65 5.87 -14.40
CA CYS A 49 -0.31 5.26 -15.31
C CYS A 49 -1.73 5.21 -14.73
N LYS A 50 -1.87 5.06 -13.40
CA LYS A 50 -3.18 5.02 -12.72
C LYS A 50 -3.60 6.35 -12.08
N GLY A 51 -2.71 7.34 -12.04
CA GLY A 51 -2.98 8.69 -11.55
C GLY A 51 -2.65 8.90 -10.07
N ASN A 52 -2.89 10.12 -9.57
CA ASN A 52 -2.32 10.63 -8.32
C ASN A 52 -2.63 9.82 -7.05
N ASN A 53 -3.72 9.05 -7.06
CA ASN A 53 -4.17 8.28 -5.91
C ASN A 53 -3.58 6.86 -5.84
N TRP A 54 -2.73 6.51 -6.80
CA TRP A 54 -2.13 5.19 -6.90
C TRP A 54 -0.64 5.24 -6.61
N ARG A 55 -0.17 4.25 -5.86
CA ARG A 55 1.25 4.08 -5.54
C ARG A 55 1.72 2.69 -5.91
N ILE A 56 2.83 2.61 -6.61
CA ILE A 56 3.57 1.36 -6.80
C ILE A 56 4.24 1.00 -5.48
N ILE A 57 4.12 -0.27 -5.09
CA ILE A 57 4.63 -0.85 -3.85
C ILE A 57 5.71 -1.86 -4.20
N GLU A 58 6.94 -1.56 -3.80
CA GLU A 58 8.07 -2.48 -3.91
C GLU A 58 8.42 -3.03 -2.53
N ARG A 59 8.43 -4.36 -2.40
CA ARG A 59 8.77 -5.03 -1.14
C ARG A 59 10.27 -5.03 -0.95
N VAL A 60 10.73 -4.54 0.19
CA VAL A 60 12.14 -4.66 0.59
C VAL A 60 12.40 -6.11 0.96
N LYS A 61 13.23 -6.80 0.17
CA LYS A 61 13.77 -8.10 0.56
C LYS A 61 15.00 -7.84 1.43
N HIS A 62 14.99 -8.38 2.64
CA HIS A 62 16.17 -8.48 3.50
C HIS A 62 16.82 -9.85 3.30
#